data_AF-A0A6L8TFT4-F1
#
_entry.id   AF-A0A6L8TFT4-F1
#
_cell.length_a   1.000
_cell.length_b   1.000
_cell.length_c   1.000
_cell.angle_alpha   90.00
_cell.angle_beta   90.00
_cell.angle_gamma   90.00
#
_symmetry.space_group_name_H-M   'P 1'
#
loop_
_entity.id
_entity.type
_entity.pdbx_description
1 polymer ?
#
loop_
_entity_poly.entity_id
_entity_poly.type
_entity_poly.pdbx_seq_one_letter_code
_entity_poly.pdbx_strand_id
1 'polypeptide(L)' 'MDIKELQKIMQENGVVGAGGAGFPTYMKLTDKADTILMNCAECEPLLKLHRQLLEKHAY' A
#
# COMPACT_ATOMS: atom_id res chain seq x y z
N MET A 1 -2.94 9.95 -15.12
CA MET A 1 -1.78 9.21 -14.63
C MET A 1 -1.96 7.76 -15.04
N ASP A 2 -1.01 7.21 -15.79
CA ASP A 2 -1.02 5.80 -16.16
C ASP A 2 -0.27 4.95 -15.11
N ILE A 3 -0.36 3.62 -15.23
CA ILE A 3 0.26 2.70 -14.27
C ILE A 3 1.79 2.83 -14.25
N LYS A 4 2.43 3.11 -15.39
CA LYS A 4 3.88 3.22 -15.51
C LYS A 4 4.40 4.52 -14.90
N GLU A 5 3.66 5.59 -15.07
CA GLU A 5 3.91 6.88 -14.44
C GLU A 5 3.85 6.76 -12.91
N LEU A 6 2.82 6.06 -12.38
CA LEU A 6 2.71 5.80 -10.94
C LEU A 6 3.85 4.90 -10.42
N GLN A 7 4.21 3.85 -11.16
CA GLN A 7 5.36 2.99 -10.82
C GLN A 7 6.65 3.80 -10.72
N LYS A 8 6.91 4.68 -11.69
CA LYS A 8 8.10 5.54 -11.72
C LYS A 8 8.14 6.46 -10.49
N ILE A 9 7.04 7.14 -10.18
CA ILE A 9 6.94 8.02 -9.00
C ILE A 9 7.23 7.22 -7.71
N MET A 10 6.62 6.04 -7.55
CA MET A 10 6.83 5.19 -6.38
C MET A 10 8.27 4.69 -6.26
N GLN A 11 8.90 4.34 -7.39
CA GLN A 11 10.28 3.88 -7.43
C GLN A 11 11.27 5.00 -7.07
N GLU A 12 11.11 6.18 -7.66
CA GLU A 12 11.98 7.35 -7.41
C GLU A 12 11.91 7.83 -5.95
N ASN A 13 10.74 7.68 -5.30
CA ASN A 13 10.55 8.04 -3.90
C ASN A 13 10.83 6.88 -2.92
N GLY A 14 11.23 5.70 -3.41
CA GLY A 14 11.56 4.55 -2.55
C GLY A 14 10.37 4.00 -1.76
N VAL A 15 9.15 4.07 -2.31
CA VAL A 15 7.94 3.62 -1.62
C VAL A 15 7.91 2.09 -1.49
N VAL A 16 7.80 1.62 -0.25
CA VAL A 16 7.72 0.20 0.10
C VAL A 16 6.40 -0.14 0.80
N GLY A 17 6.05 -1.42 0.84
CA GLY A 17 4.84 -1.90 1.49
C GLY A 17 4.88 -1.71 3.00
N ALA A 18 3.90 -0.98 3.54
CA ALA A 18 3.78 -0.64 4.96
C ALA A 18 3.25 -1.76 5.88
N GLY A 19 3.11 -3.00 5.37
CA GLY A 19 2.61 -4.14 6.14
C GLY A 19 3.68 -5.01 6.81
N GLY A 20 4.95 -4.58 6.84
CA GLY A 20 6.05 -5.29 7.50
C GLY A 20 7.02 -6.01 6.57
N ALA A 21 6.57 -6.50 5.41
CA ALA A 21 7.45 -7.18 4.44
C ALA A 21 8.43 -6.25 3.71
N GLY A 22 8.17 -4.93 3.69
CA GLY A 22 9.06 -3.95 3.05
C GLY A 22 9.23 -4.11 1.53
N PHE A 23 8.38 -4.89 0.87
CA PHE A 23 8.50 -5.14 -0.57
C PHE A 23 8.23 -3.86 -1.39
N PRO A 24 9.02 -3.55 -2.43
CA PRO A 24 8.82 -2.33 -3.23
C PRO A 24 7.41 -2.26 -3.85
N THR A 25 6.69 -1.18 -3.58
CA THR A 25 5.26 -1.09 -3.96
C THR A 25 5.08 -1.02 -5.49
N TYR A 26 5.98 -0.34 -6.19
CA TYR A 26 5.93 -0.24 -7.66
C TYR A 26 6.03 -1.61 -8.36
N MET A 27 6.73 -2.58 -7.75
CA MET A 27 6.86 -3.94 -8.27
C MET A 27 5.58 -4.77 -8.13
N LYS A 28 4.66 -4.37 -7.23
CA LYS A 28 3.35 -5.02 -7.06
C LYS A 28 2.30 -4.46 -8.02
N LEU A 29 2.50 -3.23 -8.51
CA LEU A 29 1.58 -2.59 -9.44
C LEU A 29 1.68 -3.28 -10.82
N THR A 30 0.58 -3.81 -11.33
CA THR A 30 0.54 -4.52 -12.61
C THR A 30 -0.78 -4.28 -13.33
N ASP A 31 -0.72 -4.26 -14.65
CA ASP A 31 -1.86 -4.22 -15.57
C ASP A 31 -2.55 -5.59 -15.75
N LYS A 32 -2.02 -6.65 -15.11
CA LYS A 32 -2.57 -8.00 -15.17
C LYS A 32 -3.64 -8.28 -14.12
N ALA A 33 -3.93 -7.33 -13.23
CA ALA A 33 -4.87 -7.48 -12.13
C ALA A 33 -5.92 -6.37 -12.17
N ASP A 34 -7.19 -6.76 -12.11
CA ASP A 34 -8.32 -5.82 -12.15
C ASP A 34 -8.84 -5.47 -10.75
N THR A 35 -8.34 -6.13 -9.70
CA THR A 35 -8.83 -5.98 -8.33
C THR A 35 -7.72 -5.51 -7.41
N ILE A 36 -8.03 -4.50 -6.61
CA ILE A 36 -7.19 -4.03 -5.51
C ILE A 36 -7.77 -4.57 -4.21
N LEU A 37 -7.02 -5.44 -3.54
CA LEU A 37 -7.32 -5.84 -2.17
C LEU A 37 -6.57 -4.92 -1.21
N MET A 38 -7.31 -4.01 -0.56
CA MET A 38 -6.75 -3.16 0.49
C MET A 38 -6.70 -3.94 1.81
N ASN A 39 -5.49 -4.30 2.26
CA ASN A 39 -5.34 -5.01 3.52
C ASN A 39 -5.44 -4.03 4.70
N CYS A 40 -6.59 -4.04 5.38
CA CYS A 40 -6.80 -3.32 6.64
C CYS A 40 -6.88 -4.25 7.85
N ALA A 41 -6.61 -5.55 7.67
CA ALA A 41 -6.50 -6.48 8.78
C ALA A 41 -5.21 -6.17 9.55
N GLU A 42 -5.35 -5.86 10.82
CA GLU A 42 -4.24 -5.57 11.73
C GLU A 42 -4.34 -6.53 12.91
N CYS A 43 -3.54 -7.59 12.87
CA CYS A 43 -3.57 -8.67 13.88
C CYS A 43 -2.26 -8.76 14.66
N GLU A 44 -1.20 -8.10 14.19
CA GLU A 44 0.08 -8.02 14.86
C GLU A 44 -0.05 -7.34 16.23
N PRO A 45 0.45 -7.96 17.32
CA PRO A 45 0.40 -7.38 18.64
C PRO A 45 1.02 -5.98 18.67
N LEU A 46 0.38 -5.08 19.42
CA LEU A 46 0.79 -3.69 19.64
C LEU A 46 0.63 -2.73 18.44
N LEU A 47 0.37 -3.23 17.22
CA LEU A 47 0.02 -2.36 16.09
C LEU A 47 -1.45 -1.96 16.14
N LYS A 48 -1.71 -0.66 15.90
CA LYS A 48 -3.04 -0.04 15.90
C LYS A 48 -3.18 1.00 14.78
N LEU A 49 -2.21 1.02 13.86
CA LEU A 49 -2.05 2.03 12.83
C LEU A 49 -3.26 2.03 11.90
N HIS A 50 -3.63 0.88 11.34
CA HIS A 50 -4.75 0.82 10.39
C HIS A 50 -6.05 1.22 11.08
N ARG A 51 -6.29 0.73 12.31
CA ARG A 51 -7.48 1.11 13.09
C ARG A 51 -7.58 2.63 13.28
N GLN A 52 -6.49 3.26 13.72
CA GLN A 52 -6.45 4.71 13.99
C GLN A 52 -6.55 5.54 12.70
N LEU A 53 -5.90 5.09 11.63
CA LEU A 53 -5.92 5.79 10.34
C LEU A 53 -7.33 5.76 9.74
N LEU A 54 -7.99 4.61 9.77
CA LEU A 54 -9.36 4.48 9.29
C LEU A 54 -10.35 5.30 10.13
N GLU A 55 -10.25 5.25 11.46
CA GLU A 55 -11.09 6.05 12.36
C GLU A 55 -11.02 7.55 12.04
N LYS A 56 -9.84 8.05 11.65
CA LYS A 56 -9.62 9.48 11.40
C LYS A 56 -9.89 9.91 9.94
N HIS A 57 -9.73 9.00 8.99
CA HIS A 57 -9.64 9.36 7.57
C HIS A 57 -10.57 8.59 6.61
N ALA A 58 -11.35 7.61 7.09
CA ALA A 58 -12.34 6.94 6.26
C ALA A 58 -13.70 7.66 6.36
N TYR A 59 -13.97 8.58 5.41
CA TYR A 59 -15.24 9.31 5.25
C TYR A 59 -16.05 8.75 4.08
#